data_AF-A0A1Y4AW83-F1
#
_entry.id   AF-A0A1Y4AW83-F1
#
_cell.length_a   1.000
_cell.length_b   1.000
_cell.length_c   1.000
_cell.angle_alpha   90.00
_cell.angle_beta   90.00
_cell.angle_gamma   90.00
#
_symmetry.space_group_name_H-M   'P 1'
#
loop_
_entity.id
_entity.type
_entity.pdbx_description
1 polymer ?
#
loop_
_entity_poly.entity_id
_entity_poly.type
_entity_poly.pdbx_seq_one_letter_code
_entity_poly.pdbx_strand_id
1 'polypeptide(L)'
;MSSMEDVRNLVPRTPPDGFLTWAADALRDELDTHGFIYEQEWVEDWGLDFILDECAKPRKRRLVRVQCSCCGYQELYQYGMGQRGYGFIFPESYSEVEGGVVYESGDCILCPQCGCQVQVRRRAELRSKGYFVPTEGRAMSAAVMGKEQLLVLTGWVVQRRVLYGGGDHL
;
A
#
# COMPACT_ATOMS: atom_id res chain seq x y z
N MET A 1 16.81 49.40 9.63
CA MET A 1 16.56 47.95 9.86
C MET A 1 17.19 47.23 8.69
N SER A 2 18.28 46.48 8.91
CA SER A 2 18.90 45.70 7.84
C SER A 2 17.86 44.73 7.27
N SER A 3 17.66 44.74 5.96
CA SER A 3 16.86 43.73 5.28
C SER A 3 17.47 42.37 5.61
N MET A 4 16.73 41.51 6.31
CA MET A 4 17.18 40.14 6.58
C MET A 4 17.46 39.47 5.23
N GLU A 5 18.66 38.93 5.04
CA GLU A 5 19.05 38.31 3.77
C GLU A 5 18.13 37.12 3.46
N ASP A 6 17.69 37.00 2.21
CA ASP A 6 16.83 35.89 1.78
C ASP A 6 17.66 34.60 1.61
N VAL A 7 17.72 33.82 2.69
CA VAL A 7 18.50 32.57 2.77
C VAL A 7 17.74 31.34 2.26
N ARG A 8 16.52 31.48 1.72
CA ARG A 8 15.69 30.32 1.30
C ARG A 8 16.35 29.48 0.21
N ASN A 9 17.16 30.11 -0.64
CA ASN A 9 17.92 29.42 -1.69
C ASN A 9 19.09 28.59 -1.16
N LEU A 10 19.49 28.78 0.11
CA LEU A 10 20.52 27.97 0.75
C LEU A 10 19.97 26.63 1.28
N VAL A 11 18.65 26.48 1.42
CA VAL A 11 18.02 25.27 1.95
C VAL A 11 17.98 24.18 0.86
N PRO A 12 18.67 23.04 1.04
CA PRO A 12 18.63 21.94 0.08
C PRO A 12 17.21 21.41 -0.11
N ARG A 13 16.84 21.16 -1.37
CA ARG A 13 15.57 20.48 -1.73
C ARG A 13 15.73 18.98 -1.95
N THR A 14 16.98 18.54 -2.03
CA THR A 14 17.35 17.13 -2.13
C THR A 14 17.78 16.65 -0.75
N PRO A 15 17.30 15.49 -0.28
CA PRO A 15 17.76 14.93 0.98
C PRO A 15 19.27 14.67 0.94
N PRO A 16 19.98 14.78 2.07
CA PRO A 16 21.40 14.43 2.15
C PRO A 16 21.66 12.96 1.77
N ASP A 17 22.88 12.65 1.34
CA ASP A 17 23.27 11.27 1.05
C ASP A 17 23.08 10.37 2.27
N GLY A 18 22.48 9.19 2.04
CA GLY A 18 22.16 8.23 3.10
C GLY A 18 20.97 8.61 4.00
N PHE A 19 20.36 9.79 3.80
CA PHE A 19 19.22 10.24 4.62
C PHE A 19 18.03 9.28 4.54
N LEU A 20 17.66 8.82 3.33
CA LEU A 20 16.52 7.90 3.17
C LEU A 20 16.77 6.56 3.86
N THR A 21 17.99 6.01 3.78
CA THR A 21 18.37 4.78 4.48
C THR A 21 18.27 4.97 5.99
N TRP A 22 18.82 6.07 6.51
CA TRP A 22 18.71 6.39 7.94
C TRP A 22 17.26 6.61 8.37
N ALA A 23 16.45 7.32 7.57
CA ALA A 23 15.07 7.61 7.89
C ALA A 23 14.21 6.34 7.86
N ALA A 24 14.48 5.41 6.94
CA ALA A 24 13.83 4.11 6.91
C ALA A 24 14.07 3.30 8.20
N ASP A 25 15.27 3.40 8.77
CA ASP A 25 15.60 2.74 10.04
C ASP A 25 15.05 3.49 11.25
N ALA A 26 15.19 4.82 11.29
CA ALA A 26 14.77 5.66 12.39
C ALA A 26 13.24 5.75 12.52
N LEU A 27 12.52 5.72 11.40
CA LEU A 27 11.06 5.78 11.32
C LEU A 27 10.45 4.41 11.02
N ARG A 28 11.16 3.32 11.31
CA ARG A 28 10.73 1.95 10.97
C ARG A 28 9.31 1.66 11.44
N ASP A 29 9.02 1.97 12.69
CA ASP A 29 7.72 1.70 13.31
C ASP A 29 6.61 2.61 12.74
N GLU A 30 6.95 3.84 12.34
CA GLU A 30 6.01 4.77 11.70
C GLU A 30 5.73 4.34 10.24
N LEU A 31 6.74 3.83 9.53
CA LEU A 31 6.69 3.48 8.11
C LEU A 31 6.39 2.00 7.82
N ASP A 32 5.87 1.26 8.81
CA ASP A 32 5.66 -0.20 8.76
C ASP A 32 4.35 -0.63 8.07
N THR A 33 3.47 0.32 7.73
CA THR A 33 2.23 -0.02 7.02
C THR A 33 2.43 -0.04 5.51
N HIS A 34 2.24 -1.21 4.91
CA HIS A 34 2.32 -1.47 3.47
C HIS A 34 0.92 -1.45 2.83
N GLY A 35 0.81 -1.88 1.57
CA GLY A 35 -0.46 -1.93 0.83
C GLY A 35 -0.92 -3.34 0.48
N PHE A 36 -2.23 -3.52 0.50
CA PHE A 36 -2.90 -4.71 -0.01
C PHE A 36 -3.86 -4.29 -1.13
N ILE A 37 -3.41 -4.41 -2.38
CA ILE A 37 -4.12 -3.90 -3.54
C ILE A 37 -5.02 -4.99 -4.09
N TYR A 38 -6.29 -4.67 -4.35
CA TYR A 38 -7.22 -5.64 -4.90
C TYR A 38 -8.00 -5.15 -6.12
N GLU A 39 -8.35 -6.08 -7.01
CA GLU A 39 -9.22 -5.84 -8.16
C GLU A 39 -10.06 -7.06 -8.50
N GLN A 40 -11.14 -6.85 -9.25
CA GLN A 40 -12.02 -7.93 -9.68
C GLN A 40 -11.45 -8.65 -10.89
N GLU A 41 -11.61 -9.96 -10.90
CA GLU A 41 -11.24 -10.81 -12.01
C GLU A 41 -12.31 -11.87 -12.26
N TRP A 42 -12.62 -12.08 -13.53
CA TRP A 42 -13.50 -13.17 -13.96
C TRP A 42 -12.64 -14.37 -14.34
N VAL A 43 -12.75 -15.44 -13.56
CA VAL A 43 -11.99 -16.67 -13.77
C VAL A 43 -12.94 -17.76 -14.22
N GLU A 44 -12.50 -18.56 -15.19
CA GLU A 44 -13.24 -19.75 -15.61
C GLU A 44 -13.04 -20.85 -14.57
N ASP A 45 -14.14 -21.24 -13.94
CA ASP A 45 -14.17 -22.31 -12.96
C ASP A 45 -14.41 -23.64 -13.66
N TRP A 46 -13.39 -24.49 -13.60
CA TRP A 46 -13.40 -25.89 -14.02
C TRP A 46 -13.65 -26.81 -12.81
N GLY A 47 -14.49 -26.36 -11.87
CA GLY A 47 -14.79 -27.07 -10.64
C GLY A 47 -15.45 -28.44 -10.84
N LEU A 48 -15.81 -29.08 -9.73
CA LEU A 48 -16.36 -30.45 -9.70
C LEU A 48 -17.50 -30.67 -10.70
N ASP A 49 -18.39 -29.69 -10.92
CA ASP A 49 -19.47 -29.80 -11.90
C ASP A 49 -18.97 -30.08 -13.33
N PHE A 50 -17.85 -29.48 -13.74
CA PHE A 50 -17.22 -29.75 -15.04
C PHE A 50 -16.53 -31.12 -15.08
N ILE A 51 -15.94 -31.53 -13.95
CA ILE A 51 -15.25 -32.82 -13.84
C ILE A 51 -16.26 -33.98 -13.82
N LEU A 52 -17.45 -33.75 -13.25
CA LEU A 52 -18.50 -34.75 -13.07
C LEU A 52 -19.47 -34.83 -14.27
N ASP A 53 -19.53 -33.80 -15.11
CA ASP A 53 -20.35 -33.77 -16.33
C ASP A 53 -19.54 -33.23 -17.51
N GLU A 54 -19.14 -34.12 -18.43
CA GLU A 54 -18.38 -33.79 -19.65
C GLU A 54 -19.13 -32.81 -20.58
N CYS A 55 -20.45 -32.65 -20.43
CA CYS A 55 -21.26 -31.68 -21.17
C CYS A 55 -21.39 -30.32 -20.46
N ALA A 56 -20.94 -30.19 -19.20
CA ALA A 56 -21.02 -28.95 -18.47
C ALA A 56 -20.04 -27.92 -19.05
N LYS A 57 -20.49 -26.67 -19.16
CA LYS A 57 -19.61 -25.56 -19.58
C LYS A 57 -18.95 -24.92 -18.36
N PRO A 58 -17.68 -24.49 -18.45
CA PRO A 58 -17.01 -23.76 -17.38
C PRO A 58 -17.81 -22.53 -16.98
N ARG A 59 -18.02 -22.34 -15.68
CA ARG A 59 -18.75 -21.17 -15.18
C ARG A 59 -17.77 -20.04 -14.94
N LYS A 60 -18.08 -18.84 -15.42
CA LYS A 60 -17.30 -17.65 -15.04
C LYS A 60 -17.66 -17.27 -13.61
N ARG A 61 -16.71 -17.41 -12.69
CA ARG A 61 -16.85 -16.96 -11.31
C ARG A 61 -16.16 -15.62 -11.16
N ARG A 62 -16.78 -14.74 -10.39
CA ARG A 62 -16.21 -13.45 -10.01
C ARG A 62 -15.34 -13.65 -8.78
N LEU A 63 -14.04 -13.46 -8.94
CA LEU A 63 -13.06 -13.49 -7.86
C LEU A 63 -12.42 -12.11 -7.73
N VAL A 64 -11.62 -11.96 -6.68
CA VAL A 64 -10.88 -10.74 -6.40
C VAL A 64 -9.40 -11.09 -6.30
N ARG A 65 -8.60 -10.60 -7.25
CA ARG A 65 -7.15 -10.70 -7.19
C ARG A 65 -6.65 -9.71 -6.17
N VAL A 66 -5.86 -10.18 -5.23
CA VAL A 66 -5.23 -9.35 -4.20
C VAL A 66 -3.72 -9.49 -4.28
N GLN A 67 -3.00 -8.40 -4.05
CA GLN A 67 -1.55 -8.32 -4.11
C GLN A 67 -0.98 -7.54 -2.93
N CYS A 68 0.00 -8.10 -2.24
CA CYS A 68 0.77 -7.42 -1.20
C CYS A 68 1.92 -6.61 -1.80
N SER A 69 2.05 -5.35 -1.40
CA SER A 69 3.14 -4.48 -1.86
C SER A 69 4.49 -4.78 -1.22
N CYS A 70 4.49 -5.41 -0.04
CA CYS A 70 5.70 -5.72 0.72
C CYS A 70 6.43 -6.95 0.16
N CYS A 71 5.74 -8.11 0.13
CA CYS A 71 6.33 -9.38 -0.27
C CYS A 71 5.99 -9.82 -1.71
N GLY A 72 5.13 -9.08 -2.42
CA GLY A 72 4.67 -9.43 -3.75
C GLY A 72 3.67 -10.60 -3.80
N TYR A 73 3.21 -11.09 -2.63
CA TYR A 73 2.19 -12.13 -2.53
C TYR A 73 0.96 -11.79 -3.38
N GLN A 74 0.44 -12.78 -4.12
CA GLN A 74 -0.73 -12.58 -4.96
C GLN A 74 -1.63 -13.82 -4.94
N GLU A 75 -2.91 -13.62 -4.67
CA GLU A 75 -3.92 -14.70 -4.63
C GLU A 75 -5.29 -14.21 -5.12
N LEU A 76 -6.14 -15.15 -5.50
CA LEU A 76 -7.53 -14.92 -5.85
C LEU A 76 -8.44 -15.32 -4.70
N TYR A 77 -9.22 -14.38 -4.20
CA TYR A 77 -10.18 -14.59 -3.13
C TYR A 77 -11.62 -14.50 -3.60
N GLN A 78 -12.53 -15.02 -2.77
CA GLN A 78 -13.96 -14.91 -3.04
C GLN A 78 -14.41 -13.46 -3.03
N TYR A 79 -15.28 -13.12 -3.97
CA TYR A 79 -15.92 -11.82 -4.03
C TYR A 79 -16.95 -11.68 -2.90
N GLY A 80 -16.84 -10.59 -2.13
CA GLY A 80 -17.80 -10.23 -1.09
C GLY A 80 -18.41 -8.84 -1.33
N MET A 81 -19.66 -8.65 -0.92
CA MET A 81 -20.29 -7.32 -0.80
C MET A 81 -20.29 -6.89 0.65
N GLY A 82 -19.56 -5.83 0.95
CA GLY A 82 -19.53 -5.18 2.25
C GLY A 82 -20.31 -3.86 2.26
N GLN A 83 -20.05 -3.03 3.26
CA GLN A 83 -20.76 -1.76 3.47
C GLN A 83 -20.24 -0.63 2.58
N ARG A 84 -18.94 -0.65 2.25
CA ARG A 84 -18.26 0.38 1.43
C ARG A 84 -18.14 -0.03 -0.04
N GLY A 85 -18.78 -1.13 -0.42
CA GLY A 85 -18.82 -1.69 -1.78
C GLY A 85 -18.35 -3.14 -1.80
N TYR A 86 -17.59 -3.51 -2.82
CA TYR A 86 -17.06 -4.87 -2.91
C TYR A 86 -15.71 -5.00 -2.22
N GLY A 87 -15.44 -6.22 -1.75
CA GLY A 87 -14.21 -6.62 -1.10
C GLY A 87 -13.89 -8.07 -1.40
N PHE A 88 -12.99 -8.63 -0.61
CA PHE A 88 -12.62 -10.04 -0.67
C PHE A 88 -12.82 -10.71 0.68
N ILE A 89 -12.97 -12.02 0.67
CA ILE A 89 -13.19 -12.85 1.86
C ILE A 89 -12.02 -13.82 1.97
N PHE A 90 -11.37 -13.84 3.14
CA PHE A 90 -10.35 -14.84 3.43
C PHE A 90 -10.99 -16.22 3.66
N PRO A 91 -10.39 -17.31 3.16
CA PRO A 91 -10.92 -18.66 3.37
C PRO A 91 -11.13 -18.98 4.85
N GLU A 92 -10.26 -18.50 5.73
CA GLU A 92 -10.28 -18.74 7.17
C GLU A 92 -11.46 -18.05 7.87
N SER A 93 -11.98 -16.96 7.29
CA SER A 93 -13.14 -16.26 7.86
C SER A 93 -14.46 -16.84 7.38
N TYR A 94 -14.47 -17.69 6.35
CA TYR A 94 -15.68 -18.20 5.74
C TYR A 94 -16.33 -19.32 6.57
N SER A 95 -17.64 -19.18 6.81
CA SER A 95 -18.49 -20.26 7.33
C SER A 95 -19.77 -20.33 6.49
N GLU A 96 -20.34 -21.53 6.35
CA GLU A 96 -21.58 -21.74 5.58
C GLU A 96 -22.78 -20.97 6.16
N VAL A 97 -22.72 -20.63 7.46
CA VAL A 97 -23.81 -19.95 8.18
C VAL A 97 -23.66 -18.43 8.11
N GLU A 98 -22.43 -17.91 8.22
CA GLU A 98 -22.19 -16.46 8.37
C GLU A 98 -21.61 -15.80 7.10
N GLY A 99 -21.18 -16.58 6.11
CA GLY A 99 -20.76 -16.08 4.79
C GLY A 99 -19.38 -15.38 4.76
N GLY A 100 -18.73 -15.23 5.90
CA GLY A 100 -17.37 -14.72 6.06
C GLY A 100 -17.22 -13.21 6.15
N VAL A 101 -16.05 -12.79 6.64
CA VAL A 101 -15.73 -11.36 6.82
C VAL A 101 -15.24 -10.77 5.50
N VAL A 102 -15.91 -9.71 5.03
CA VAL A 102 -15.55 -8.98 3.82
C VAL A 102 -14.55 -7.87 4.16
N TYR A 103 -13.36 -7.95 3.59
CA TYR A 103 -12.32 -6.92 3.70
C TYR A 103 -12.43 -5.94 2.54
N GLU A 104 -12.52 -4.65 2.85
CA GLU A 104 -12.82 -3.58 1.91
C GLU A 104 -11.72 -2.52 1.87
N SER A 105 -11.75 -1.68 0.83
CA SER A 105 -10.88 -0.50 0.72
C SER A 105 -10.96 0.35 2.00
N GLY A 106 -9.81 0.63 2.61
CA GLY A 106 -9.67 1.38 3.86
C GLY A 106 -9.42 0.52 5.10
N ASP A 107 -9.60 -0.80 5.04
CA ASP A 107 -9.28 -1.68 6.17
C ASP A 107 -7.77 -1.84 6.38
N CYS A 108 -7.37 -2.09 7.62
CA CYS A 108 -6.00 -2.45 7.98
C CYS A 108 -6.00 -3.90 8.47
N ILE A 109 -5.16 -4.73 7.85
CA ILE A 109 -5.03 -6.16 8.17
C ILE A 109 -3.56 -6.56 8.17
N LEU A 110 -3.27 -7.80 8.53
CA LEU A 110 -1.95 -8.39 8.35
C LEU A 110 -1.91 -9.17 7.05
N CYS A 111 -0.82 -9.06 6.29
CA CYS A 111 -0.62 -9.91 5.13
C CYS A 111 -0.54 -11.38 5.58
N PRO A 112 -1.33 -12.30 5.00
CA PRO A 112 -1.31 -13.70 5.40
C PRO A 112 0.05 -14.39 5.13
N GLN A 113 0.82 -13.87 4.17
CA GLN A 113 2.11 -14.46 3.78
C GLN A 113 3.30 -13.91 4.59
N CYS A 114 3.41 -12.59 4.77
CA CYS A 114 4.58 -11.98 5.41
C CYS A 114 4.31 -11.39 6.80
N GLY A 115 3.05 -11.33 7.23
CA GLY A 115 2.68 -10.79 8.54
C GLY A 115 2.76 -9.27 8.69
N CYS A 116 3.23 -8.54 7.68
CA CYS A 116 3.31 -7.07 7.73
C CYS A 116 1.92 -6.45 7.80
N GLN A 117 1.81 -5.32 8.50
CA GLN A 117 0.61 -4.50 8.51
C GLN A 117 0.38 -3.90 7.11
N VAL A 118 -0.82 -4.08 6.57
CA VAL A 118 -1.18 -3.60 5.23
C VAL A 118 -2.51 -2.85 5.27
N GLN A 119 -2.56 -1.73 4.54
CA GLN A 119 -3.81 -1.03 4.25
C GLN A 119 -4.40 -1.54 2.95
N VAL A 120 -5.65 -1.98 3.01
CA VAL A 120 -6.41 -2.51 1.89
C VAL A 120 -6.85 -1.37 0.98
N ARG A 121 -6.61 -1.51 -0.33
CA ARG A 121 -6.99 -0.49 -1.32
C ARG A 121 -7.45 -1.11 -2.64
N ARG A 122 -8.55 -0.59 -3.19
CA ARG A 122 -8.99 -0.94 -4.54
C ARG A 122 -7.99 -0.42 -5.56
N ARG A 123 -7.52 -1.26 -6.47
CA ARG A 123 -6.64 -0.88 -7.59
C ARG A 123 -7.22 0.26 -8.43
N ALA A 124 -8.54 0.28 -8.61
CA ALA A 124 -9.24 1.34 -9.34
C ALA A 124 -9.05 2.74 -8.72
N GLU A 125 -8.91 2.83 -7.39
CA GLU A 125 -8.71 4.12 -6.70
C GLU A 125 -7.31 4.70 -6.92
N LEU A 126 -6.33 3.86 -7.26
CA LEU A 126 -4.97 4.29 -7.56
C LEU A 126 -4.84 4.84 -8.99
N ARG A 127 -5.84 4.66 -9.87
CA ARG A 127 -5.72 5.04 -11.31
C ARG A 127 -5.47 6.52 -11.55
N SER A 128 -5.94 7.40 -10.66
CA SER A 128 -5.79 8.84 -10.83
C SER A 128 -4.38 9.35 -10.49
N LYS A 129 -3.84 8.96 -9.34
CA LYS A 129 -2.51 9.38 -8.86
C LYS A 129 -1.37 8.40 -9.19
N GLY A 130 -1.68 7.15 -9.52
CA GLY A 130 -0.71 6.08 -9.75
C GLY A 130 -0.17 5.43 -8.47
N TYR A 131 -0.46 5.97 -7.29
CA TYR A 131 -0.04 5.45 -5.99
C TYR A 131 -0.98 5.91 -4.87
N PHE A 132 -0.87 5.27 -3.70
CA PHE A 132 -1.41 5.78 -2.44
C PHE A 132 -0.36 5.71 -1.32
N VAL A 133 -0.60 6.46 -0.25
CA VAL A 133 0.32 6.56 0.89
C VAL A 133 -0.37 5.93 2.10
N PRO A 134 -0.05 4.67 2.46
CA PRO A 134 -0.54 4.06 3.69
C PRO A 134 -0.01 4.72 4.95
N THR A 135 1.23 5.22 4.93
CA THR A 135 1.87 5.84 6.09
C THR A 135 2.91 6.89 5.69
N GLU A 136 3.12 7.85 6.60
CA GLU A 136 4.13 8.89 6.50
C GLU A 136 4.81 9.10 7.85
N GLY A 137 6.08 9.50 7.81
CA GLY A 137 6.87 9.88 8.98
C GLY A 137 7.59 11.19 8.74
N ARG A 138 8.11 11.80 9.81
CA ARG A 138 8.79 13.10 9.75
C ARG A 138 10.19 13.01 10.33
N ALA A 139 11.15 13.54 9.59
CA ALA A 139 12.55 13.54 9.98
C ALA A 139 13.17 14.92 9.74
N MET A 140 14.30 15.20 10.37
CA MET A 140 14.99 16.48 10.22
C MET A 140 16.47 16.25 9.90
N SER A 141 17.01 17.03 8.97
CA SER A 141 18.45 17.13 8.74
C SER A 141 18.95 18.52 9.14
N ALA A 142 20.19 18.58 9.60
CA ALA A 142 20.87 19.83 9.91
C ALA A 142 22.14 19.96 9.06
N ALA A 143 22.41 21.15 8.53
CA ALA A 143 23.62 21.47 7.78
C ALA A 143 24.11 22.87 8.09
N VAL A 144 25.41 23.11 7.96
CA VAL A 144 26.01 24.45 8.06
C VAL A 144 26.29 24.95 6.65
N MET A 145 25.70 26.08 6.27
CA MET A 145 25.69 26.56 4.88
C MET A 145 26.03 28.04 4.76
N GLY A 146 26.54 28.42 3.58
CA GLY A 146 26.88 29.80 3.25
C GLY A 146 28.19 30.29 3.88
N LYS A 147 28.62 31.50 3.48
CA LYS A 147 29.85 32.11 4.00
C LYS A 147 29.76 32.46 5.48
N GLU A 148 28.55 32.73 5.96
CA GLU A 148 28.26 33.07 7.36
C GLU A 148 28.08 31.84 8.26
N GLN A 149 28.26 30.62 7.73
CA GLN A 149 28.12 29.37 8.48
C GLN A 149 26.77 29.25 9.21
N LEU A 150 25.69 29.55 8.50
CA LEU A 150 24.35 29.50 9.07
C LEU A 150 23.93 28.05 9.30
N LEU A 151 23.32 27.77 10.46
CA LEU A 151 22.66 26.50 10.73
C LEU A 151 21.33 26.43 9.97
N VAL A 152 21.23 25.48 9.05
CA VAL A 152 20.02 25.18 8.29
C VAL A 152 19.40 23.90 8.83
N LEU A 153 18.16 24.00 9.29
CA LEU A 153 17.33 22.86 9.68
C LEU A 153 16.29 22.59 8.59
N THR A 154 16.27 21.39 8.05
CA THR A 154 15.32 20.98 7.00
C THR A 154 14.46 19.85 7.51
N GLY A 155 13.15 20.09 7.57
CA GLY A 155 12.15 19.06 7.87
C GLY A 155 11.74 18.31 6.61
N TRP A 156 11.71 16.99 6.70
CA TRP A 156 11.36 16.07 5.63
C TRP A 156 10.09 15.30 6.02
N VAL A 157 9.22 15.10 5.03
CA VAL A 157 8.10 14.14 5.13
C VAL A 157 8.47 12.94 4.28
N VAL A 158 8.68 11.80 4.92
CA VAL A 158 8.99 10.53 4.27
C VAL A 158 7.69 9.75 4.14
N GLN A 159 7.40 9.22 2.96
CA GLN A 159 6.12 8.58 2.69
C GLN A 159 6.35 7.20 2.09
N ARG A 160 5.75 6.16 2.68
CA ARG A 160 5.66 4.90 1.95
C ARG A 160 4.62 5.05 0.86
N ARG A 161 5.02 4.86 -0.40
CA ARG A 161 4.15 4.95 -1.57
C ARG A 161 3.94 3.57 -2.15
N VAL A 162 2.70 3.12 -2.13
CA VAL A 162 2.29 1.88 -2.77
C VAL A 162 1.79 2.19 -4.17
N LEU A 163 2.43 1.60 -5.16
CA LEU A 163 2.21 1.87 -6.58
C LEU A 163 1.06 1.03 -7.14
N TYR A 164 0.42 1.54 -8.20
CA TYR A 164 -0.60 0.82 -8.96
C TYR A 164 -0.17 -0.60 -9.39
N GLY A 165 1.12 -0.78 -9.71
CA GLY A 165 1.72 -2.07 -10.10
C GLY A 165 1.96 -3.06 -8.95
N GLY A 166 1.67 -2.71 -7.70
CA GLY A 166 1.72 -3.64 -6.57
C GLY A 166 3.07 -3.77 -5.86
N GLY A 167 3.95 -2.77 -5.97
CA GLY A 167 5.15 -2.63 -5.13
C GLY A 167 5.12 -1.34 -4.33
N ASP A 168 6.04 -1.16 -3.39
CA ASP A 168 6.19 0.09 -2.64
C ASP A 168 7.63 0.61 -2.55
N HIS A 169 7.75 1.91 -2.25
CA HIS A 169 9.01 2.60 -1.98
C HIS A 169 8.81 3.75 -0.99
N LEU A 170 9.91 4.28 -0.46
CA LEU A 170 9.96 5.49 0.37
C LEU A 170 10.28 6.74 -0.44
#